data_AF-A0AAW2EX12-F1
#
_entry.id   AF-A0AAW2EX12-F1
#
_cell.length_a   1.000
_cell.length_b   1.000
_cell.length_c   1.000
_cell.angle_alpha   90.00
_cell.angle_beta   90.00
_cell.angle_gamma   90.00
#
_symmetry.space_group_name_H-M   'P 1'
#
loop_
_entity.id
_entity.type
_entity.pdbx_description
1 polymer ?
#
loop_
_entity_poly.entity_id
_entity_poly.type
_entity_poly.pdbx_seq_one_letter_code
_entity_poly.pdbx_strand_id
1 'polypeptide(L)'
;MCFLQQSYLILVLGDISKSSCQSIISSRDFVRQKCSTSKRKIMKFFELFVCVMAIATIALAKTNATVTNLALYSSALSDADLQQCYTSANLTEANVIKLEEIKDESYKKAENTDRTKKSGCLILCILRKRGQIVDSEIQKKKFYSKIASAFLSVTTQVEMSTKIDNCINQVQTYPDMCDKSFNLITCIWKDML
;
A
#
# COMPACT_ATOMS: atom_id res chain seq x y z
N MET A 1 25.73 -15.12 16.83
CA MET A 1 26.17 -13.73 16.56
C MET A 1 25.01 -12.98 15.91
N CYS A 2 24.27 -12.21 16.71
CA CYS A 2 23.46 -11.06 16.29
C CYS A 2 23.63 -10.02 17.40
N PHE A 3 24.82 -9.46 17.46
CA PHE A 3 25.11 -8.26 18.23
C PHE A 3 24.91 -7.08 17.29
N LEU A 4 24.41 -5.96 17.84
CA LEU A 4 24.12 -4.67 17.19
C LEU A 4 22.70 -4.49 16.64
N GLN A 5 21.72 -4.31 17.54
CA GLN A 5 20.82 -3.13 17.50
C GLN A 5 20.02 -2.99 18.81
N GLN A 6 20.71 -2.88 19.93
CA GLN A 6 20.09 -2.69 21.25
C GLN A 6 20.52 -1.33 21.82
N SER A 7 20.17 -0.23 21.13
CA SER A 7 20.47 1.12 21.66
C SER A 7 19.52 2.24 21.27
N TYR A 8 18.39 2.00 20.58
CA TYR A 8 17.48 3.10 20.18
C TYR A 8 16.02 2.96 20.61
N LEU A 9 15.67 1.94 21.39
CA LEU A 9 14.29 1.74 21.88
C LEU A 9 14.24 1.61 23.42
N ILE A 10 15.01 2.44 24.11
CA ILE A 10 14.86 2.71 25.54
C ILE A 10 14.74 4.23 25.64
N LEU A 11 13.55 4.78 25.42
CA LEU A 11 13.19 6.15 25.83
C LEU A 11 11.71 6.51 25.61
N VAL A 12 10.89 5.59 25.09
CA VAL A 12 9.44 5.78 25.05
C VAL A 12 8.83 4.54 25.68
N LEU A 13 8.51 4.64 26.97
CA LEU A 13 7.49 3.89 27.73
C LEU A 13 7.83 4.09 29.22
N GLY A 14 7.90 5.36 29.61
CA GLY A 14 7.68 5.76 31.00
C GLY A 14 6.19 5.78 31.25
N ASP A 15 5.78 5.07 32.30
CA ASP A 15 4.55 5.22 33.06
C ASP A 15 3.20 5.09 32.33
N ILE A 16 2.46 4.04 32.70
CA ILE A 16 1.09 4.08 33.25
C ILE A 16 0.52 2.65 33.18
N SER A 17 0.46 1.98 34.33
CA SER A 17 -0.82 1.66 34.97
C SER A 17 -0.64 0.60 36.06
N LYS A 18 -1.09 0.98 37.25
CA LYS A 18 -1.11 0.24 38.50
C LYS A 18 -2.11 -0.93 38.44
N SER A 19 -1.78 -2.04 39.09
CA SER A 19 -2.77 -2.73 39.93
C SER A 19 -2.11 -3.30 41.19
N SER A 20 -2.46 -2.65 42.30
CA SER A 20 -2.46 -3.06 43.71
C SER A 20 -1.95 -4.44 44.11
N CYS A 21 -1.04 -4.44 45.07
CA CYS A 21 -1.23 -5.16 46.34
C CYS A 21 -0.50 -4.38 47.44
N GLN A 22 -1.27 -3.81 48.37
CA GLN A 22 -0.78 -3.01 49.50
C GLN A 22 -0.70 -3.89 50.77
N SER A 23 0.26 -3.54 51.60
CA SER A 23 0.86 -4.18 52.79
C SER A 23 -0.07 -4.65 53.94
N ILE A 24 0.44 -5.51 54.84
CA ILE A 24 0.71 -5.22 56.29
C ILE A 24 1.40 -6.42 57.03
N ILE A 25 2.53 -6.07 57.67
CA ILE A 25 3.21 -6.50 58.92
C ILE A 25 2.65 -7.69 59.75
N SER A 26 3.52 -8.65 60.16
CA SER A 26 3.81 -9.04 61.57
C SER A 26 4.27 -10.51 61.73
N SER A 27 5.30 -10.68 62.58
CA SER A 27 5.83 -11.87 63.28
C SER A 27 5.42 -13.30 62.93
N ARG A 28 6.45 -14.12 62.65
CA ARG A 28 6.59 -15.59 62.79
C ARG A 28 5.63 -16.49 61.99
N ASP A 29 6.21 -17.59 61.53
CA ASP A 29 5.60 -18.81 61.01
C ASP A 29 5.17 -18.86 59.52
N PHE A 30 6.17 -19.25 58.72
CA PHE A 30 6.11 -20.37 57.77
C PHE A 30 4.77 -20.64 57.06
N VAL A 31 4.56 -19.99 55.91
CA VAL A 31 3.78 -20.60 54.83
C VAL A 31 4.64 -20.67 53.56
N ARG A 32 5.08 -21.90 53.30
CA ARG A 32 5.82 -22.36 52.13
C ARG A 32 5.04 -22.06 50.84
N GLN A 33 5.42 -21.03 50.10
CA GLN A 33 4.94 -20.81 48.73
C GLN A 33 5.89 -21.49 47.74
N LYS A 34 5.41 -22.57 47.10
CA LYS A 34 6.12 -23.30 46.05
C LYS A 34 6.38 -22.37 44.85
N CYS A 35 7.65 -22.08 44.58
CA CYS A 35 8.09 -21.61 43.27
C CYS A 35 7.87 -22.73 42.25
N SER A 36 6.85 -22.57 41.40
CA SER A 36 6.63 -23.44 40.25
C SER A 36 7.71 -23.20 39.19
N THR A 37 8.54 -24.22 38.98
CA THR A 37 9.48 -24.38 37.86
C THR A 37 8.72 -24.67 36.57
N SER A 38 8.05 -23.64 36.02
CA SER A 38 7.44 -23.68 34.68
C SER A 38 7.81 -22.44 33.86
N LYS A 39 9.12 -22.15 33.78
CA LYS A 39 9.65 -20.93 33.14
C LYS A 39 10.67 -21.16 32.01
N ARG A 40 10.97 -22.41 31.60
CA ARG A 40 12.08 -22.66 30.67
C ARG A 40 11.69 -22.89 29.19
N LYS A 41 10.45 -23.29 28.89
CA LYS A 41 10.01 -23.51 27.49
C LYS A 41 9.29 -22.32 26.85
N ILE A 42 8.71 -21.43 27.65
CA ILE A 42 7.91 -20.30 27.18
C ILE A 42 8.79 -19.16 26.64
N MET A 43 10.00 -18.96 27.19
CA MET A 43 10.90 -17.86 26.82
C MET A 43 11.48 -18.02 25.40
N LYS A 44 11.72 -19.26 24.94
CA LYS A 44 12.21 -19.54 23.58
C LYS A 44 11.15 -19.34 22.49
N PHE A 45 9.87 -19.40 22.87
CA PHE A 45 8.76 -19.19 21.95
C PHE A 45 8.64 -17.71 21.56
N PHE A 46 8.93 -16.80 22.48
CA PHE A 46 8.93 -15.36 22.23
C PHE A 46 10.08 -14.93 21.29
N GLU A 47 11.28 -15.48 21.43
CA GLU A 47 12.40 -15.20 20.52
C GLU A 47 12.12 -15.65 19.08
N LEU A 48 11.54 -16.85 18.93
CA LEU A 48 11.09 -17.35 17.62
C LEU A 48 9.98 -16.49 17.04
N PHE A 49 9.03 -16.04 17.86
CA PHE A 49 7.92 -15.21 17.41
C PHE A 49 8.41 -13.85 16.90
N VAL A 50 9.35 -13.20 17.61
CA VAL A 50 9.96 -11.94 17.16
C VAL A 50 10.71 -12.12 15.85
N CYS A 51 11.45 -13.24 15.67
CA CYS A 51 12.13 -13.53 14.40
C CYS A 51 11.14 -13.77 13.25
N VAL A 52 10.06 -14.52 13.47
CA VAL A 52 9.03 -14.78 12.44
C VAL A 52 8.33 -13.48 12.03
N MET A 53 8.03 -12.60 12.98
CA MET A 53 7.43 -11.29 12.70
C MET A 53 8.40 -10.36 11.95
N ALA A 54 9.69 -10.39 12.28
CA ALA A 54 10.71 -9.62 11.55
C ALA A 54 10.92 -10.14 10.11
N ILE A 55 10.86 -11.45 9.90
CA ILE A 55 10.94 -12.04 8.55
C ILE A 55 9.67 -11.70 7.76
N ALA A 56 8.49 -11.72 8.38
CA ALA A 56 7.23 -11.34 7.75
C ALA A 56 7.21 -9.84 7.35
N THR A 57 7.76 -8.95 8.17
CA THR A 57 7.84 -7.52 7.82
C THR A 57 8.82 -7.25 6.68
N ILE A 58 9.95 -7.95 6.61
CA ILE A 58 10.91 -7.84 5.49
C ILE A 58 10.31 -8.41 4.20
N ALA A 59 9.54 -9.50 4.27
CA ALA A 59 8.84 -10.08 3.13
C ALA A 59 7.75 -9.14 2.57
N LEU A 60 7.05 -8.40 3.45
CA LEU A 60 6.02 -7.43 3.07
C LEU A 60 6.60 -6.12 2.49
N ALA A 61 7.81 -5.73 2.92
CA ALA A 61 8.46 -4.50 2.45
C ALA A 61 8.91 -4.56 0.97
N LYS A 62 8.94 -5.75 0.37
CA LYS A 62 9.31 -5.96 -1.04
C LYS A 62 8.09 -6.24 -1.91
N THR A 63 7.06 -5.42 -1.78
CA THR A 63 5.94 -5.41 -2.74
C THR A 63 6.35 -4.52 -3.91
N ASN A 64 6.62 -5.13 -5.07
CA ASN A 64 6.84 -4.40 -6.32
C ASN A 64 5.49 -3.82 -6.77
N ALA A 65 5.11 -2.67 -6.23
CA ALA A 65 3.85 -2.06 -6.60
C ALA A 65 3.91 -1.62 -8.07
N THR A 66 2.87 -1.93 -8.84
CA THR A 66 2.77 -1.58 -10.26
C THR A 66 1.78 -0.45 -10.48
N VAL A 67 1.84 0.21 -11.65
CA VAL A 67 0.79 1.18 -12.04
C VAL A 67 -0.60 0.54 -12.10
N THR A 68 -0.68 -0.79 -12.29
CA THR A 68 -1.91 -1.56 -12.16
C THR A 68 -2.51 -1.41 -10.76
N ASN A 69 -1.70 -1.45 -9.69
CA ASN A 69 -2.20 -1.27 -8.32
C ASN A 69 -2.84 0.10 -8.11
N LEU A 70 -2.33 1.13 -8.78
CA LEU A 70 -2.91 2.48 -8.77
C LEU A 70 -4.22 2.54 -9.52
N ALA A 71 -4.20 1.98 -10.73
CA ALA A 71 -5.40 1.78 -11.50
C ALA A 71 -6.37 0.87 -10.75
N LEU A 72 -5.94 0.08 -9.75
CA LEU A 72 -6.78 -0.85 -9.00
C LEU A 72 -7.36 -0.30 -7.68
N TYR A 73 -6.88 0.83 -7.16
CA TYR A 73 -7.16 1.35 -5.81
C TYR A 73 -8.64 1.49 -5.43
N SER A 74 -9.55 1.56 -6.41
CA SER A 74 -10.96 1.87 -6.16
C SER A 74 -11.91 0.67 -6.02
N SER A 75 -11.50 -0.54 -6.44
CA SER A 75 -12.23 -1.82 -6.26
C SER A 75 -11.57 -2.93 -7.07
N ALA A 76 -11.26 -4.09 -6.48
CA ALA A 76 -10.67 -5.21 -7.22
C ALA A 76 -11.49 -5.55 -8.47
N LEU A 77 -10.83 -5.67 -9.63
CA LEU A 77 -11.42 -6.35 -10.78
C LEU A 77 -11.44 -7.86 -10.50
N SER A 78 -12.31 -8.59 -11.20
CA SER A 78 -12.17 -10.04 -11.23
C SER A 78 -10.81 -10.43 -11.82
N ASP A 79 -10.22 -11.54 -11.35
CA ASP A 79 -8.96 -12.03 -11.90
C ASP A 79 -9.07 -12.29 -13.41
N ALA A 80 -10.24 -12.76 -13.87
CA ALA A 80 -10.51 -12.98 -15.28
C ALA A 80 -10.46 -11.68 -16.10
N ASP A 81 -11.08 -10.60 -15.62
CA ASP A 81 -11.03 -9.31 -16.31
C ASP A 81 -9.62 -8.72 -16.31
N LEU A 82 -8.89 -8.87 -15.20
CA LEU A 82 -7.52 -8.38 -15.09
C LEU A 82 -6.59 -9.14 -16.04
N GLN A 83 -6.69 -10.47 -16.10
CA GLN A 83 -5.94 -11.30 -17.04
C GLN A 83 -6.30 -10.99 -18.50
N GLN A 84 -7.58 -10.71 -18.79
CA GLN A 84 -8.00 -10.24 -20.10
C GLN A 84 -7.30 -8.92 -20.46
N CYS A 85 -7.22 -7.97 -19.53
CA CYS A 85 -6.53 -6.71 -19.76
C CYS A 85 -5.02 -6.89 -20.00
N TYR A 86 -4.35 -7.75 -19.25
CA TYR A 86 -2.94 -8.12 -19.49
C TYR A 86 -2.73 -8.70 -20.88
N THR A 87 -3.56 -9.66 -21.26
CA THR A 87 -3.51 -10.30 -22.58
C THR A 87 -3.73 -9.27 -23.69
N SER A 88 -4.72 -8.37 -23.54
CA SER A 88 -5.03 -7.34 -24.54
C SER A 88 -3.90 -6.30 -24.71
N ALA A 89 -3.17 -6.01 -23.64
CA ALA A 89 -2.03 -5.09 -23.66
C ALA A 89 -0.72 -5.77 -24.07
N ASN A 90 -0.73 -7.09 -24.30
CA ASN A 90 0.45 -7.91 -24.52
C ASN A 90 1.52 -7.69 -23.44
N LEU A 91 1.08 -7.74 -22.18
CA LEU A 91 1.91 -7.56 -21.00
C LEU A 91 1.77 -8.74 -20.03
N THR A 92 2.82 -8.91 -19.24
CA THR A 92 2.79 -9.68 -18.00
C THR A 92 3.01 -8.72 -16.83
N GLU A 93 2.64 -9.12 -15.62
CA GLU A 93 2.82 -8.31 -14.41
C GLU A 93 4.27 -7.82 -14.23
N ALA A 94 5.26 -8.67 -14.52
CA ALA A 94 6.68 -8.33 -14.42
C ALA A 94 7.11 -7.21 -15.40
N ASN A 95 6.35 -7.02 -16.47
CA ASN A 95 6.66 -6.08 -17.55
C ASN A 95 5.80 -4.80 -17.48
N VAL A 96 5.05 -4.59 -16.41
CA VAL A 96 4.31 -3.34 -16.19
C VAL A 96 5.25 -2.27 -15.65
N ILE A 97 4.99 -0.99 -15.98
CA ILE A 97 5.66 0.13 -15.31
C ILE A 97 5.39 0.06 -13.80
N LYS A 98 6.48 0.02 -13.04
CA LYS A 98 6.43 -0.01 -11.59
C LYS A 98 6.23 1.38 -11.02
N LEU A 99 5.84 1.38 -9.76
CA LEU A 99 5.52 2.58 -9.04
C LEU A 99 6.77 3.43 -8.74
N GLU A 100 7.88 2.76 -8.44
CA GLU A 100 9.19 3.39 -8.26
C GLU A 100 9.63 4.09 -9.54
N GLU A 101 9.35 3.48 -10.69
CA GLU A 101 9.68 4.04 -12.00
C GLU A 101 8.85 5.30 -12.30
N ILE A 102 7.61 5.38 -11.80
CA ILE A 102 6.79 6.60 -11.86
C ILE A 102 7.38 7.69 -10.96
N LYS A 103 7.81 7.32 -9.75
CA LYS A 103 8.36 8.23 -8.74
C LYS A 103 9.67 8.87 -9.17
N ASP A 104 10.59 8.09 -9.74
CA ASP A 104 11.88 8.59 -10.22
C ASP A 104 11.84 9.06 -11.69
N GLU A 105 10.66 9.03 -12.30
CA GLU A 105 10.38 9.36 -13.70
C GLU A 105 11.17 8.54 -14.74
N SER A 106 11.78 7.41 -14.36
CA SER A 106 12.53 6.56 -15.27
C SER A 106 11.67 5.91 -16.36
N TYR A 107 10.33 5.86 -16.19
CA TYR A 107 9.41 5.44 -17.26
C TYR A 107 9.49 6.33 -18.53
N LYS A 108 10.03 7.55 -18.41
CA LYS A 108 10.20 8.49 -19.53
C LYS A 108 11.42 8.17 -20.40
N LYS A 109 12.33 7.29 -19.95
CA LYS A 109 13.51 6.90 -20.73
C LYS A 109 13.08 6.21 -22.03
N ALA A 110 13.86 6.40 -23.09
CA ALA A 110 13.57 5.83 -24.42
C ALA A 110 13.45 4.29 -24.40
N GLU A 111 14.23 3.61 -23.56
CA GLU A 111 14.16 2.17 -23.34
C GLU A 111 12.80 1.69 -22.78
N ASN A 112 12.03 2.59 -22.18
CA ASN A 112 10.75 2.30 -21.55
C ASN A 112 9.54 2.75 -22.39
N THR A 113 9.73 3.38 -23.56
CA THR A 113 8.63 3.93 -24.36
C THR A 113 7.57 2.88 -24.72
N ASP A 114 7.97 1.71 -25.22
CA ASP A 114 7.03 0.62 -25.55
C ASP A 114 6.30 0.10 -24.30
N ARG A 115 7.04 -0.09 -23.21
CA ARG A 115 6.49 -0.58 -21.94
C ARG A 115 5.51 0.40 -21.30
N THR A 116 5.82 1.70 -21.37
CA THR A 116 4.95 2.79 -20.93
C THR A 116 3.65 2.81 -21.75
N LYS A 117 3.75 2.72 -23.08
CA LYS A 117 2.57 2.67 -23.96
C LYS A 117 1.67 1.47 -23.66
N LYS A 118 2.25 0.27 -23.57
CA LYS A 118 1.50 -0.95 -23.21
C LYS A 118 0.89 -0.86 -21.81
N SER A 119 1.60 -0.29 -20.84
CA SER A 119 1.07 -0.04 -19.49
C SER A 119 -0.11 0.93 -19.54
N GLY A 120 -0.05 1.95 -20.40
CA GLY A 120 -1.19 2.82 -20.69
C GLY A 120 -2.41 2.08 -21.22
N CYS A 121 -2.22 1.12 -22.13
CA CYS A 121 -3.30 0.30 -22.66
C CYS A 121 -3.89 -0.64 -21.60
N LEU A 122 -3.04 -1.21 -20.73
CA LEU A 122 -3.48 -1.99 -19.58
C LEU A 122 -4.38 -1.16 -18.65
N ILE A 123 -3.94 0.06 -18.32
CA ILE A 123 -4.73 1.01 -17.51
C ILE A 123 -6.04 1.37 -18.21
N LEU A 124 -6.01 1.66 -19.51
CA LEU A 124 -7.21 1.96 -20.30
C LEU A 124 -8.24 0.83 -20.20
N CYS A 125 -7.81 -0.42 -20.34
CA CYS A 125 -8.69 -1.58 -20.20
C CYS A 125 -9.34 -1.64 -18.81
N ILE A 126 -8.54 -1.46 -17.75
CA ILE A 126 -9.02 -1.42 -16.36
C ILE A 126 -10.04 -0.30 -16.14
N LEU A 127 -9.75 0.91 -16.63
CA LEU A 127 -10.64 2.06 -16.51
C LEU A 127 -11.95 1.87 -17.28
N ARG A 128 -11.91 1.25 -18.46
CA ARG A 128 -13.11 0.90 -19.25
C ARG A 128 -13.99 -0.13 -18.54
N LYS A 129 -13.39 -1.20 -18.01
CA LYS A 129 -14.11 -2.24 -17.23
C LYS A 129 -14.83 -1.66 -16.01
N ARG A 130 -14.35 -0.53 -15.49
CA ARG A 130 -14.95 0.20 -14.37
C ARG A 130 -15.93 1.29 -14.78
N GLY A 131 -16.12 1.50 -16.07
CA GLY A 131 -16.90 2.62 -16.61
C GLY A 131 -16.32 3.99 -16.28
N GLN A 132 -15.04 4.07 -15.92
CA GLN A 132 -14.33 5.34 -15.69
C GLN A 132 -13.93 6.02 -17.01
N ILE A 133 -13.86 5.24 -18.10
CA ILE A 133 -13.73 5.72 -19.47
C ILE A 133 -14.79 5.02 -20.32
N VAL A 134 -15.61 5.79 -21.04
CA VAL A 134 -16.65 5.29 -21.96
C VAL A 134 -16.52 6.07 -23.26
N ASP A 135 -16.49 5.40 -24.40
CA ASP A 135 -16.38 6.02 -25.74
C ASP A 135 -15.27 7.07 -25.88
N SER A 136 -14.15 6.85 -25.18
CA SER A 136 -12.99 7.75 -25.12
C SER A 136 -13.15 9.01 -24.25
N GLU A 137 -14.26 9.11 -23.52
CA GLU A 137 -14.53 10.17 -22.55
C GLU A 137 -14.27 9.71 -21.11
N ILE A 138 -13.58 10.55 -20.34
CA ILE A 138 -13.28 10.30 -18.92
C ILE A 138 -14.50 10.68 -18.07
N GLN A 139 -15.05 9.69 -17.37
CA GLN A 139 -16.24 9.85 -16.55
C GLN A 139 -15.89 10.39 -15.16
N LYS A 140 -15.72 11.73 -15.03
CA LYS A 140 -15.34 12.42 -13.78
C LYS A 140 -16.11 11.95 -12.54
N LYS A 141 -17.44 11.83 -12.66
CA LYS A 141 -18.33 11.37 -11.58
C LYS A 141 -17.96 9.98 -11.03
N LYS A 142 -17.46 9.08 -11.88
CA LYS A 142 -17.03 7.74 -11.47
C LYS A 142 -15.76 7.80 -10.63
N PHE A 143 -14.85 8.75 -10.90
CA PHE A 143 -13.70 8.99 -10.05
C PHE A 143 -14.09 9.57 -8.68
N TYR A 144 -14.95 10.60 -8.64
CA TYR A 144 -15.40 11.18 -7.36
C TYR A 144 -16.18 10.20 -6.50
N SER A 145 -17.01 9.36 -7.10
CA SER A 145 -17.77 8.33 -6.36
C SER A 145 -16.86 7.41 -5.55
N LYS A 146 -15.62 7.22 -6.00
CA LYS A 146 -14.62 6.39 -5.33
C LYS A 146 -13.94 7.12 -4.18
N ILE A 147 -13.67 8.42 -4.34
CA ILE A 147 -13.19 9.28 -3.25
C ILE A 147 -14.23 9.34 -2.12
N ALA A 148 -15.50 9.57 -2.48
CA ALA A 148 -16.59 9.62 -1.50
C ALA A 148 -16.80 8.30 -0.75
N SER A 149 -16.48 7.16 -1.38
CA SER A 149 -16.52 5.85 -0.74
C SER A 149 -15.29 5.53 0.12
N ALA A 150 -14.23 6.33 0.05
CA ALA A 150 -13.05 6.15 0.86
C ALA A 150 -13.23 6.83 2.23
N PHE A 151 -12.76 6.20 3.31
CA PHE A 151 -12.78 6.75 4.67
C PHE A 151 -11.73 7.87 4.84
N LEU A 152 -11.85 8.93 4.03
CA LEU A 152 -10.95 10.08 3.98
C LEU A 152 -11.57 11.29 4.68
N SER A 153 -10.73 12.16 5.23
CA SER A 153 -11.17 13.45 5.75
C SER A 153 -11.79 14.31 4.66
N VAL A 154 -12.72 15.20 5.01
CA VAL A 154 -13.37 16.12 4.04
C VAL A 154 -12.33 16.94 3.27
N THR A 155 -11.30 17.43 3.95
CA THR A 155 -10.19 18.18 3.32
C THR A 155 -9.48 17.32 2.28
N THR A 156 -9.12 16.08 2.62
CA THR A 156 -8.46 15.15 1.69
C THR A 156 -9.35 14.78 0.50
N GLN A 157 -10.67 14.69 0.70
CA GLN A 157 -11.60 14.43 -0.41
C GLN A 157 -11.65 15.61 -1.41
N VAL A 158 -11.63 16.84 -0.90
CA VAL A 158 -11.60 18.06 -1.73
C VAL A 158 -10.28 18.16 -2.49
N GLU A 159 -9.15 17.90 -1.83
CA GLU A 159 -7.82 17.88 -2.45
C GLU A 159 -7.74 16.83 -3.56
N MET A 160 -8.16 15.59 -3.29
CA MET A 160 -8.19 14.53 -4.31
C MET A 160 -9.11 14.88 -5.48
N SER A 161 -10.29 15.43 -5.22
CA SER A 161 -11.23 15.80 -6.30
C SER A 161 -10.64 16.89 -7.20
N THR A 162 -10.03 17.92 -6.60
CA THR A 162 -9.33 18.99 -7.30
C THR A 162 -8.17 18.43 -8.13
N LYS A 163 -7.40 17.49 -7.57
CA LYS A 163 -6.29 16.85 -8.27
C LYS A 163 -6.77 16.04 -9.47
N ILE A 164 -7.84 15.27 -9.32
CA ILE A 164 -8.46 14.52 -10.42
C ILE A 164 -8.90 15.48 -11.53
N ASP A 165 -9.54 16.60 -11.19
CA ASP A 165 -9.95 17.60 -12.19
C ASP A 165 -8.75 18.15 -12.97
N ASN A 166 -7.70 18.55 -12.27
CA ASN A 166 -6.49 19.07 -12.89
C ASN A 166 -5.86 18.03 -13.82
N CYS A 167 -5.77 16.77 -13.39
CA CYS A 167 -5.21 15.70 -14.20
C CYS A 167 -6.05 15.37 -15.43
N ILE A 168 -7.38 15.37 -15.30
CA ILE A 168 -8.27 15.13 -16.44
C ILE A 168 -8.13 16.25 -17.48
N ASN A 169 -8.06 17.51 -17.04
CA ASN A 169 -7.88 18.64 -17.92
C ASN A 169 -6.51 18.59 -18.63
N GLN A 170 -5.44 18.18 -17.92
CA GLN A 170 -4.10 18.03 -18.50
C GLN A 170 -4.04 16.97 -19.60
N VAL A 171 -4.79 15.87 -19.45
CA VAL A 171 -4.72 14.75 -20.42
C VAL A 171 -5.76 14.85 -21.53
N GLN A 172 -6.64 15.85 -21.50
CA GLN A 172 -7.75 15.96 -22.46
C GLN A 172 -7.28 16.00 -23.92
N THR A 173 -6.14 16.66 -24.17
CA THR A 173 -5.55 16.88 -25.49
C THR A 173 -4.79 15.68 -26.06
N TYR A 174 -4.58 14.62 -25.27
CA TYR A 174 -3.87 13.43 -25.76
C TYR A 174 -4.73 12.70 -26.80
N PRO A 175 -4.21 12.43 -28.02
CA PRO A 175 -4.97 11.75 -29.07
C PRO A 175 -5.07 10.24 -28.82
N ASP A 176 -4.02 9.64 -28.28
CA ASP A 176 -3.96 8.21 -27.98
C ASP A 176 -4.55 7.93 -26.59
N MET A 177 -5.49 6.99 -26.51
CA MET A 177 -6.19 6.67 -25.27
C MET A 177 -5.33 5.86 -24.28
N CYS A 178 -4.32 5.13 -24.75
CA CYS A 178 -3.37 4.46 -23.88
C CYS A 178 -2.46 5.50 -23.20
N ASP A 179 -1.92 6.44 -23.97
CA ASP A 179 -1.11 7.54 -23.44
C ASP A 179 -1.94 8.42 -22.50
N LYS A 180 -3.18 8.76 -22.88
CA LYS A 180 -4.13 9.50 -22.03
C LYS A 180 -4.35 8.80 -20.68
N SER A 181 -4.57 7.48 -20.70
CA SER A 181 -4.83 6.70 -19.49
C SER A 181 -3.61 6.58 -18.58
N PHE A 182 -2.43 6.40 -19.17
CA PHE A 182 -1.17 6.36 -18.42
C PHE A 182 -0.88 7.71 -17.73
N ASN A 183 -0.98 8.80 -18.49
CA ASN A 183 -0.74 10.15 -17.97
C ASN A 183 -1.78 10.54 -16.92
N LEU A 184 -3.04 10.09 -17.05
CA LEU A 184 -4.09 10.34 -16.07
C LEU A 184 -3.72 9.73 -14.72
N ILE A 185 -3.40 8.44 -14.68
CA ILE A 185 -3.08 7.73 -13.43
C ILE A 185 -1.78 8.25 -12.81
N THR A 186 -0.75 8.47 -13.63
CA THR A 186 0.52 9.01 -13.10
C THR A 186 0.37 10.44 -12.58
N CYS A 187 -0.44 11.29 -13.23
CA CYS A 187 -0.74 12.63 -12.73
C CYS A 187 -1.45 12.58 -11.38
N ILE A 188 -2.49 11.73 -11.25
CA ILE A 188 -3.25 11.59 -10.00
C ILE A 188 -2.32 11.13 -8.87
N TRP A 189 -1.36 10.27 -9.18
CA TRP A 189 -0.53 9.62 -8.18
C TRP A 189 0.69 10.40 -7.71
N LYS A 190 1.28 11.25 -8.56
CA LYS A 190 2.51 12.00 -8.24
C LYS A 190 2.43 12.89 -6.99
N ASP A 191 1.23 13.34 -6.62
CA ASP A 191 1.02 14.24 -5.47
C ASP A 191 0.44 13.50 -4.25
N MET A 192 0.21 12.18 -4.35
CA MET A 192 -0.23 11.34 -3.24
C MET A 192 0.92 10.61 -2.52
N LEU A 193 2.16 10.86 -2.96
CA LEU A 193 3.41 10.39 -2.36
C LEU A 193 4.09 11.50 -1.56
#